data_AF-A0A1Z8LRW7-F1
#
_entry.id   AF-A0A1Z8LRW7-F1
#
_cell.length_a   1.000
_cell.length_b   1.000
_cell.length_c   1.000
_cell.angle_alpha   90.00
_cell.angle_beta   90.00
_cell.angle_gamma   90.00
#
_symmetry.space_group_name_H-M   'P 1'
#
loop_
_entity.id
_entity.type
_entity.pdbx_description
1 polymer ?
#
loop_
_entity_poly.entity_id
_entity_poly.type
_entity_poly.pdbx_seq_one_letter_code
_entity_poly.pdbx_strand_id
1 'polypeptide(L)'
;MDQHDKAHNQGFTLTDNRSGAHYQLPVVEGSTGPEVIDIRKLYSETGCFTYDPGFTSTGSCESKITFIDGDRGILLYRGYSIDDLAEKSDFMDVCYLLLYGDLPSQMQKKKFELNVTLHSMLNEQINYFFRGFRRDAHPMAVMCGVVGALSAFYHDSTDINDSKHRMIASYRLLAKMPTIAATAYKYSIGQPFMYPRNDLKYADNFLYMMNATPCEDYHVNPVLARAMDRILILHADHEQNASTSTVRLAGSSGANPFACISAGIASLWGPAHGGANEAVLNMLEEIETVARIPEFIEKAKDKDDPFRLMGFGHRVYKNFDPRAKVMHRTCHEVLDELGIENEPLLDIAMELERIALEDDYFVEKKLYPNVDFYSGIIFKAMGIPTSLFTVIFAVARTVGWIAQWNEMIEDPSQKIGRPRQLYTGSVERSYAPLHKR
;
A
#
# COMPACT_ATOMS: atom_id res chain seq x y z
N MET A 1 -6.03 7.36 -51.07
CA MET A 1 -5.21 8.00 -50.02
C MET A 1 -5.15 7.02 -48.87
N ASP A 2 -4.03 6.31 -48.79
CA ASP A 2 -3.86 5.10 -47.99
C ASP A 2 -3.97 5.35 -46.48
N GLN A 3 -4.61 4.40 -45.78
CA GLN A 3 -4.63 4.33 -44.32
C GLN A 3 -3.23 4.09 -43.71
N HIS A 4 -2.21 3.78 -44.52
CA HIS A 4 -0.84 3.63 -44.08
C HIS A 4 -0.09 4.96 -43.84
N ASP A 5 -0.56 6.09 -44.38
CA ASP A 5 0.13 7.38 -44.24
C ASP A 5 -0.28 8.18 -42.98
N LYS A 6 -1.28 7.72 -42.23
CA LYS A 6 -1.71 8.38 -40.98
C LYS A 6 -0.94 7.92 -39.73
N ALA A 7 -0.18 6.83 -39.80
CA ALA A 7 0.57 6.30 -38.66
C ALA A 7 1.91 7.04 -38.41
N HIS A 8 2.35 7.90 -39.34
CA HIS A 8 3.65 8.58 -39.24
C HIS A 8 3.64 9.90 -38.46
N ASN A 9 2.53 10.29 -37.83
CA ASN A 9 2.42 11.62 -37.19
C ASN A 9 1.88 11.62 -35.74
N GLN A 10 1.86 10.48 -35.06
CA GLN A 10 1.52 10.39 -33.63
C GLN A 10 2.82 10.20 -32.83
N GLY A 11 3.46 11.31 -32.48
CA GLY A 11 4.75 11.30 -31.78
C GLY A 11 5.15 12.72 -31.36
N PHE A 12 6.04 12.82 -30.37
CA PHE A 12 6.63 14.10 -29.99
C PHE A 12 7.97 14.27 -30.71
N THR A 13 8.23 15.46 -31.23
CA THR A 13 9.57 15.81 -31.72
C THR A 13 10.34 16.55 -30.63
N LEU A 14 11.44 15.95 -30.18
CA LEU A 14 12.41 16.60 -29.31
C LEU A 14 13.47 17.29 -30.18
N THR A 15 13.69 18.59 -29.97
CA THR A 15 14.70 19.35 -30.71
C THR A 15 15.84 19.75 -29.77
N ASP A 16 17.08 19.39 -30.11
CA ASP A 16 18.26 19.94 -29.45
C ASP A 16 18.59 21.31 -30.06
N ASN A 17 18.19 22.37 -29.37
CA ASN A 17 18.40 23.76 -29.83
C ASN A 17 19.88 24.14 -30.02
N ARG A 18 20.83 23.37 -29.48
CA ARG A 18 22.28 23.63 -29.65
C ARG A 18 22.79 23.16 -31.00
N SER A 19 22.27 22.04 -31.50
CA SER A 19 22.72 21.38 -32.73
C SER A 19 21.71 21.50 -33.88
N GLY A 20 20.45 21.81 -33.57
CA GLY A 20 19.32 21.74 -34.51
C GLY A 20 18.87 20.30 -34.81
N ALA A 21 19.41 19.30 -34.10
CA ALA A 21 19.02 17.91 -34.30
C ALA A 21 17.59 17.65 -33.80
N HIS A 22 16.84 16.85 -34.55
CA HIS A 22 15.48 16.45 -34.22
C HIS A 22 15.43 14.94 -33.93
N TYR A 23 14.71 14.59 -32.87
CA TYR A 23 14.51 13.21 -32.43
C TYR A 23 13.02 12.93 -32.33
N GLN A 24 12.58 11.80 -32.87
CA GLN A 24 11.19 11.38 -32.78
C GLN A 24 10.99 10.48 -31.58
N LEU A 25 10.11 10.89 -30.67
CA LEU A 25 9.71 10.13 -29.49
C LEU A 25 8.33 9.53 -29.72
N PRO A 26 8.20 8.20 -29.83
CA PRO A 26 6.92 7.54 -30.00
C PRO A 26 5.99 7.82 -28.81
N VAL A 27 4.69 7.90 -29.09
CA VAL A 27 3.66 7.89 -28.05
C VAL A 27 3.11 6.47 -27.94
N VAL A 28 2.91 6.01 -26.70
CA VAL A 28 2.30 4.71 -26.40
C VAL A 28 1.00 4.96 -25.65
N GLU A 29 -0.06 4.35 -26.14
CA GLU A 29 -1.41 4.42 -25.56
C GLU A 29 -1.65 3.20 -24.65
N GLY A 30 -2.30 3.45 -23.51
CA GLY A 30 -2.85 2.40 -22.66
C GLY A 30 -4.31 2.09 -23.03
N SER A 31 -4.92 1.11 -22.35
CA SER A 31 -6.37 0.87 -22.46
C SER A 31 -7.20 2.01 -21.82
N THR A 32 -6.61 2.74 -20.88
CA THR A 32 -7.16 3.90 -20.18
C THR A 32 -6.00 4.71 -19.57
N GLY A 33 -6.29 5.91 -19.09
CA GLY A 33 -5.29 6.83 -18.53
C GLY A 33 -4.57 7.67 -19.59
N PRO A 34 -3.58 8.48 -19.16
CA PRO A 34 -2.82 9.34 -20.07
C PRO A 34 -1.89 8.54 -20.97
N GLU A 35 -1.64 9.06 -22.17
CA GLU A 35 -0.62 8.56 -23.09
C GLU A 35 0.79 8.77 -22.51
N VAL A 36 1.75 7.92 -22.88
CA VAL A 36 3.14 8.02 -22.42
C VAL A 36 4.11 8.23 -23.58
N ILE A 37 5.10 9.09 -23.37
CA ILE A 37 6.18 9.34 -24.34
C ILE A 37 7.30 8.31 -24.10
N ASP A 38 7.58 7.48 -25.10
CA ASP A 38 8.62 6.44 -25.01
C ASP A 38 10.02 7.06 -25.14
N ILE A 39 10.75 7.08 -24.01
CA ILE A 39 12.11 7.60 -23.92
C ILE A 39 13.17 6.48 -23.83
N ARG A 40 12.85 5.22 -24.13
CA ARG A 40 13.79 4.09 -24.00
C ARG A 40 15.07 4.24 -24.83
N LYS A 41 15.00 4.95 -25.96
CA LYS A 41 16.15 5.24 -26.84
C LYS A 41 16.78 6.61 -26.63
N LEU A 42 16.24 7.43 -25.71
CA LEU A 42 16.64 8.82 -25.53
C LEU A 42 18.16 8.96 -25.32
N TYR A 43 18.74 8.17 -24.43
CA TYR A 43 20.18 8.29 -24.15
C TYR A 43 21.06 7.83 -25.32
N SER A 44 20.71 6.75 -26.01
CA SER A 44 21.50 6.28 -27.15
C SER A 44 21.47 7.24 -28.34
N GLU A 45 20.39 8.01 -28.49
CA GLU A 45 20.20 8.94 -29.60
C GLU A 45 20.71 10.35 -29.29
N THR A 46 20.58 10.80 -28.03
CA THR A 46 20.86 12.20 -27.63
C THR A 46 22.06 12.36 -26.70
N GLY A 47 22.54 11.29 -26.08
CA GLY A 47 23.52 11.35 -24.99
C GLY A 47 22.99 11.98 -23.69
N CYS A 48 21.68 12.28 -23.60
CA CYS A 48 21.05 12.92 -22.46
C CYS A 48 20.12 11.97 -21.70
N PHE A 49 19.90 12.24 -20.41
CA PHE A 49 18.86 11.62 -19.58
C PHE A 49 17.79 12.64 -19.23
N THR A 50 16.59 12.18 -18.90
CA THR A 50 15.60 13.00 -18.18
C THR A 50 16.05 13.22 -16.73
N TYR A 51 15.55 14.29 -16.11
CA TYR A 51 15.76 14.56 -14.70
C TYR A 51 14.39 14.81 -14.05
N ASP A 52 13.88 13.78 -13.36
CA ASP A 52 12.57 13.79 -12.70
C ASP A 52 12.70 13.24 -11.26
N PRO A 53 13.29 14.02 -10.33
CA PRO A 53 13.37 13.62 -8.93
C PRO A 53 11.98 13.30 -8.37
N GLY A 54 11.81 12.07 -7.90
CA GLY A 54 10.53 11.58 -7.36
C GLY A 54 9.59 10.95 -8.38
N PHE A 55 10.02 10.76 -9.64
CA PHE A 55 9.26 10.07 -10.69
C PHE A 55 7.86 10.68 -10.91
N THR A 56 7.77 12.00 -10.85
CA THR A 56 6.50 12.72 -10.89
C THR A 56 5.81 12.65 -12.25
N SER A 57 6.59 12.45 -13.32
CA SER A 57 6.15 12.43 -14.71
C SER A 57 6.70 11.22 -15.47
N THR A 58 7.08 10.16 -14.75
CA THR A 58 7.73 8.97 -15.32
C THR A 58 6.86 7.72 -15.11
N GLY A 59 6.28 7.19 -16.19
CA GLY A 59 5.66 5.86 -16.19
C GLY A 59 6.73 4.77 -16.19
N SER A 60 6.90 4.05 -15.08
CA SER A 60 8.00 3.09 -14.92
C SER A 60 7.72 1.68 -15.43
N CYS A 61 6.45 1.32 -15.69
CA CYS A 61 6.06 0.00 -16.13
C CYS A 61 4.70 0.00 -16.85
N GLU A 62 4.46 -1.01 -17.68
CA GLU A 62 3.11 -1.42 -18.06
C GLU A 62 2.49 -2.20 -16.90
N SER A 63 1.20 -2.02 -16.63
CA SER A 63 0.47 -2.81 -15.63
C SER A 63 -0.99 -3.00 -16.01
N LYS A 64 -1.55 -4.15 -15.62
CA LYS A 64 -2.94 -4.54 -15.83
C LYS A 64 -3.67 -4.79 -14.51
N ILE A 65 -3.05 -4.46 -13.37
CA ILE A 65 -3.56 -4.82 -12.03
C ILE A 65 -4.58 -3.80 -11.54
N THR A 66 -4.16 -2.55 -11.43
CA THR A 66 -4.95 -1.47 -10.84
C THR A 66 -4.87 -0.24 -11.71
N PHE A 67 -5.99 0.46 -11.85
CA PHE A 67 -6.06 1.74 -12.53
C PHE A 67 -6.65 2.79 -11.61
N ILE A 68 -6.08 4.00 -11.66
CA ILE A 68 -6.55 5.16 -10.91
C ILE A 68 -6.76 6.33 -11.86
N ASP A 69 -7.95 6.94 -11.80
CA ASP A 69 -8.17 8.28 -12.32
C ASP A 69 -8.37 9.22 -11.14
N GLY A 70 -7.31 9.96 -10.81
CA GLY A 70 -7.28 10.86 -9.68
C GLY A 70 -8.21 12.07 -9.82
N ASP A 71 -8.41 12.54 -11.04
CA ASP A 71 -9.32 13.66 -11.32
C ASP A 71 -10.77 13.20 -11.20
N ARG A 72 -11.11 11.96 -11.58
CA ARG A 72 -12.48 11.44 -11.50
C ARG A 72 -12.81 10.66 -10.23
N GLY A 73 -11.84 10.42 -9.35
CA GLY A 73 -12.03 9.62 -8.14
C GLY A 73 -12.30 8.14 -8.45
N ILE A 74 -11.69 7.60 -9.51
CA ILE A 74 -11.89 6.21 -9.92
C ILE A 74 -10.73 5.36 -9.41
N LEU A 75 -11.07 4.23 -8.77
CA LEU A 75 -10.14 3.16 -8.43
C LEU A 75 -10.71 1.84 -8.95
N LEU A 76 -9.97 1.19 -9.86
CA LEU A 76 -10.34 -0.10 -10.43
C LEU A 76 -9.30 -1.15 -10.09
N TYR A 77 -9.73 -2.31 -9.60
CA TYR A 77 -8.91 -3.53 -9.57
C TYR A 77 -9.37 -4.44 -10.70
N ARG A 78 -8.47 -4.73 -11.65
CA ARG A 78 -8.76 -5.51 -12.87
C ARG A 78 -10.02 -5.02 -13.61
N GLY A 79 -10.26 -3.72 -13.59
CA GLY A 79 -11.43 -3.09 -14.23
C GLY A 79 -12.69 -3.01 -13.37
N TYR A 80 -12.76 -3.69 -12.22
CA TYR A 80 -13.89 -3.62 -11.29
C TYR A 80 -13.74 -2.44 -10.34
N SER A 81 -14.83 -1.70 -10.10
CA SER A 81 -14.81 -0.57 -9.18
C SER A 81 -14.56 -1.01 -7.74
N ILE A 82 -13.81 -0.22 -6.97
CA ILE A 82 -13.55 -0.53 -5.57
C ILE A 82 -14.83 -0.58 -4.72
N ASP A 83 -15.82 0.26 -5.04
CA ASP A 83 -17.14 0.27 -4.40
C ASP A 83 -17.85 -1.08 -4.60
N ASP A 84 -17.89 -1.59 -5.84
CA ASP A 84 -18.49 -2.88 -6.14
C ASP A 84 -17.79 -4.03 -5.42
N LEU A 85 -16.45 -4.03 -5.41
CA LEU A 85 -15.68 -5.08 -4.74
C LEU A 85 -15.92 -5.06 -3.23
N ALA A 86 -15.90 -3.90 -2.59
CA ALA A 86 -16.11 -3.80 -1.15
C ALA A 86 -17.55 -4.11 -0.69
N GLU A 87 -18.54 -3.98 -1.58
CA GLU A 87 -19.95 -4.30 -1.27
C GLU A 87 -20.35 -5.73 -1.63
N LYS A 88 -19.79 -6.29 -2.71
CA LYS A 88 -20.31 -7.52 -3.35
C LYS A 88 -19.33 -8.70 -3.30
N SER A 89 -18.12 -8.50 -2.79
CA SER A 89 -17.10 -9.55 -2.68
C SER A 89 -16.50 -9.60 -1.28
N ASP A 90 -15.57 -10.53 -1.06
CA ASP A 90 -14.75 -10.57 0.14
C ASP A 90 -13.25 -10.45 -0.19
N PHE A 91 -12.41 -10.30 0.83
CA PHE A 91 -10.98 -10.13 0.64
C PHE A 91 -10.32 -11.28 -0.12
N MET A 92 -10.85 -12.51 0.00
CA MET A 92 -10.30 -13.68 -0.69
C MET A 92 -10.63 -13.66 -2.19
N ASP A 93 -11.81 -13.17 -2.58
CA ASP A 93 -12.14 -12.92 -3.99
C ASP A 93 -11.22 -11.84 -4.59
N VAL A 94 -10.99 -10.74 -3.86
CA VAL A 94 -10.11 -9.65 -4.31
C VAL A 94 -8.66 -10.12 -4.41
N CYS A 95 -8.19 -10.94 -3.46
CA CYS A 95 -6.87 -11.55 -3.53
C CYS A 95 -6.70 -12.42 -4.79
N TYR A 96 -7.70 -13.25 -5.09
CA TYR A 96 -7.69 -14.07 -6.30
C TYR A 96 -7.69 -13.20 -7.56
N LEU A 97 -8.57 -12.19 -7.61
CA LEU A 97 -8.67 -11.23 -8.72
C LEU A 97 -7.33 -10.55 -9.01
N LEU A 98 -6.67 -10.02 -7.99
CA LEU A 98 -5.39 -9.33 -8.16
C LEU A 98 -4.29 -10.27 -8.66
N LEU A 99 -4.24 -11.51 -8.15
CA LEU A 99 -3.21 -12.48 -8.52
C LEU A 99 -3.43 -13.13 -9.90
N TYR A 100 -4.69 -13.36 -10.29
CA TYR A 100 -5.03 -14.18 -11.45
C TYR A 100 -5.71 -13.42 -12.60
N GLY A 101 -6.16 -12.18 -12.37
CA GLY A 101 -6.74 -11.31 -13.39
C GLY A 101 -8.28 -11.31 -13.44
N ASP A 102 -8.92 -12.41 -13.05
CA ASP A 102 -10.37 -12.59 -13.07
C ASP A 102 -10.92 -12.99 -11.69
N LEU A 103 -12.20 -12.73 -11.43
CA LEU A 103 -12.89 -13.21 -10.23
C LEU A 103 -13.00 -14.75 -10.25
N PRO A 104 -12.87 -15.42 -9.09
CA PRO A 104 -12.89 -16.87 -9.05
C PRO A 104 -14.31 -17.43 -9.27
N SER A 105 -14.42 -18.55 -9.98
CA SER A 105 -15.58 -19.45 -9.83
C SER A 105 -15.63 -20.04 -8.42
N GLN A 106 -16.78 -20.59 -8.02
CA GLN A 106 -16.95 -21.19 -6.69
C GLN A 106 -15.91 -22.29 -6.39
N MET A 107 -15.53 -23.09 -7.40
CA MET A 107 -14.52 -24.13 -7.24
C MET A 107 -13.11 -23.55 -7.09
N GLN A 108 -12.78 -22.51 -7.87
CA GLN A 108 -11.50 -21.80 -7.76
C GLN A 108 -11.38 -21.13 -6.38
N LYS A 109 -12.43 -20.46 -5.91
CA LYS A 109 -12.47 -19.81 -4.59
C LYS A 109 -12.21 -20.81 -3.48
N LYS A 110 -12.97 -21.91 -3.42
CA LYS A 110 -12.80 -22.96 -2.41
C LYS A 110 -11.38 -23.53 -2.38
N LYS A 111 -10.78 -23.76 -3.56
CA LYS A 111 -9.40 -24.25 -3.67
C LYS A 111 -8.40 -23.20 -3.19
N PHE A 112 -8.59 -21.94 -3.56
CA PHE A 112 -7.73 -20.82 -3.18
C PHE A 112 -7.75 -20.61 -1.67
N GLU A 113 -8.93 -20.53 -1.06
CA GLU A 113 -9.11 -20.41 0.39
C GLU A 113 -8.49 -21.58 1.15
N LEU A 114 -8.69 -22.82 0.68
CA LEU A 114 -8.08 -23.99 1.29
C LEU A 114 -6.54 -23.89 1.27
N ASN A 115 -5.96 -23.50 0.12
CA ASN A 115 -4.52 -23.36 -0.01
C ASN A 115 -3.97 -22.28 0.93
N VAL A 116 -4.64 -21.13 1.05
CA VAL A 116 -4.22 -20.07 1.99
C VAL A 116 -4.35 -20.55 3.44
N THR A 117 -5.48 -21.17 3.79
CA THR A 117 -5.74 -21.69 5.14
C THR A 117 -4.66 -22.68 5.58
N LEU A 118 -4.31 -23.65 4.73
CA LEU A 118 -3.31 -24.68 5.04
C LEU A 118 -1.87 -24.17 5.13
N HIS A 119 -1.61 -22.90 4.78
CA HIS A 119 -0.29 -22.27 4.91
C HIS A 119 -0.24 -21.19 6.00
N SER A 120 -1.32 -20.97 6.75
CA SER A 120 -1.43 -19.90 7.75
C SER A 120 -0.48 -20.06 8.95
N MET A 121 -0.21 -21.29 9.37
CA MET A 121 0.67 -21.59 10.50
C MET A 121 2.14 -21.30 10.16
N LEU A 122 2.85 -20.59 11.04
CA LEU A 122 4.29 -20.34 10.91
C LEU A 122 5.11 -21.58 11.28
N ASN A 123 6.35 -21.66 10.79
CA ASN A 123 7.31 -22.61 11.33
C ASN A 123 7.57 -22.25 12.81
N GLU A 124 7.47 -23.23 13.72
CA GLU A 124 7.63 -23.02 15.16
C GLU A 124 8.93 -22.31 15.54
N GLN A 125 10.00 -22.48 14.77
CA GLN A 125 11.28 -21.83 15.05
C GLN A 125 11.19 -20.29 14.92
N ILE A 126 10.24 -19.77 14.14
CA ILE A 126 9.98 -18.32 14.01
C ILE A 126 9.47 -17.74 15.34
N ASN A 127 8.77 -18.52 16.17
CA ASN A 127 8.30 -18.06 17.48
C ASN A 127 9.47 -17.63 18.39
N TYR A 128 10.66 -18.22 18.24
CA TYR A 128 11.87 -17.80 18.95
C TYR A 128 12.46 -16.49 18.39
N PHE A 129 12.30 -16.25 17.09
CA PHE A 129 12.74 -15.00 16.47
C PHE A 129 11.97 -13.80 17.03
N PHE A 130 10.65 -13.92 17.23
CA PHE A 130 9.84 -12.90 17.92
C PHE A 130 10.40 -12.57 19.32
N ARG A 131 10.89 -13.57 20.05
CA ARG A 131 11.45 -13.40 21.40
C ARG A 131 12.82 -12.71 21.42
N GLY A 132 13.46 -12.55 20.27
CA GLY A 132 14.71 -11.79 20.14
C GLY A 132 14.53 -10.27 20.10
N PHE A 133 13.30 -9.78 19.85
CA PHE A 133 12.99 -8.36 19.93
C PHE A 133 12.85 -7.90 21.39
N ARG A 134 12.85 -6.58 21.62
CA ARG A 134 12.38 -6.01 22.88
C ARG A 134 10.85 -6.00 22.90
N ARG A 135 10.23 -6.08 24.08
CA ARG A 135 8.77 -6.01 24.23
C ARG A 135 8.16 -4.67 23.78
N ASP A 136 8.92 -3.59 23.91
CA ASP A 136 8.54 -2.23 23.47
C ASP A 136 8.90 -1.94 22.01
N ALA A 137 9.29 -2.96 21.23
CA ALA A 137 9.53 -2.79 19.81
C ALA A 137 8.23 -2.46 19.07
N HIS A 138 8.28 -1.47 18.18
CA HIS A 138 7.15 -1.11 17.34
C HIS A 138 6.72 -2.32 16.46
N PRO A 139 5.43 -2.67 16.37
CA PRO A 139 4.96 -3.81 15.60
C PRO A 139 5.40 -3.84 14.13
N MET A 140 5.47 -2.68 13.45
CA MET A 140 6.04 -2.59 12.09
C MET A 140 7.51 -3.01 12.02
N ALA A 141 8.33 -2.68 13.02
CA ALA A 141 9.73 -3.10 13.06
C ALA A 141 9.85 -4.62 13.19
N VAL A 142 9.04 -5.20 14.08
CA VAL A 142 8.96 -6.65 14.27
C VAL A 142 8.51 -7.34 12.98
N MET A 143 7.44 -6.84 12.35
CA MET A 143 6.91 -7.37 11.10
C MET A 143 7.94 -7.29 9.97
N CYS A 144 8.62 -6.15 9.81
CA CYS A 144 9.69 -5.98 8.81
C CYS A 144 10.80 -7.02 8.99
N GLY A 145 11.27 -7.22 10.24
CA GLY A 145 12.31 -8.18 10.56
C GLY A 145 11.88 -9.64 10.36
N VAL A 146 10.70 -10.01 10.84
CA VAL A 146 10.17 -11.38 10.72
C VAL A 146 9.94 -11.76 9.26
N VAL A 147 9.31 -10.87 8.47
CA VAL A 147 9.04 -11.13 7.05
C VAL A 147 10.35 -11.25 6.27
N GLY A 148 11.35 -10.40 6.55
CA GLY A 148 12.68 -10.51 5.95
C GLY A 148 13.38 -11.83 6.32
N ALA A 149 13.18 -12.32 7.55
CA ALA A 149 13.74 -13.59 8.00
C ALA A 149 13.07 -14.82 7.38
N LEU A 150 11.85 -14.72 6.81
CA LEU A 150 11.12 -15.85 6.23
C LEU A 150 11.93 -16.58 5.15
N SER A 151 12.77 -15.88 4.39
CA SER A 151 13.61 -16.51 3.36
C SER A 151 14.60 -17.51 3.92
N ALA A 152 15.00 -17.39 5.19
CA ALA A 152 15.88 -18.36 5.86
C ALA A 152 15.14 -19.67 6.23
N PHE A 153 13.82 -19.61 6.43
CA PHE A 153 12.98 -20.77 6.79
C PHE A 153 12.33 -21.42 5.57
N TYR A 154 12.08 -20.65 4.52
CA TYR A 154 11.34 -21.04 3.33
C TYR A 154 12.21 -20.94 2.05
N HIS A 155 13.48 -21.36 2.18
CA HIS A 155 14.48 -21.31 1.12
C HIS A 155 14.13 -22.21 -0.09
N ASP A 156 13.24 -23.18 0.10
CA ASP A 156 12.68 -24.08 -0.91
C ASP A 156 11.79 -23.38 -1.96
N SER A 157 11.47 -22.10 -1.77
CA SER A 157 10.57 -21.33 -2.66
C SER A 157 11.14 -19.95 -3.05
N THR A 158 12.46 -19.84 -3.21
CA THR A 158 13.15 -18.56 -3.42
C THR A 158 13.65 -18.32 -4.85
N ASP A 159 13.65 -19.34 -5.72
CA ASP A 159 13.96 -19.14 -7.14
C ASP A 159 12.79 -18.43 -7.84
N ILE A 160 13.01 -17.19 -8.22
CA ILE A 160 11.98 -16.35 -8.84
C ILE A 160 11.70 -16.73 -10.30
N ASN A 161 12.59 -17.48 -10.95
CA ASN A 161 12.40 -17.91 -12.33
C ASN A 161 11.46 -19.13 -12.42
N ASP A 162 11.38 -19.93 -11.36
CA ASP A 162 10.44 -21.05 -11.26
C ASP A 162 9.03 -20.56 -10.87
N SER A 163 8.09 -20.69 -11.81
CA SER A 163 6.67 -20.36 -11.60
C SER A 163 6.04 -21.04 -10.37
N LYS A 164 6.44 -22.29 -10.07
CA LYS A 164 5.95 -23.02 -8.90
C LYS A 164 6.48 -22.41 -7.61
N HIS A 165 7.74 -22.00 -7.58
CA HIS A 165 8.32 -21.32 -6.42
C HIS A 165 7.66 -19.96 -6.19
N ARG A 166 7.45 -19.17 -7.25
CA ARG A 166 6.69 -17.90 -7.16
C ARG A 166 5.30 -18.11 -6.59
N MET A 167 4.57 -19.11 -7.09
CA MET A 167 3.25 -19.47 -6.59
C MET A 167 3.29 -19.85 -5.10
N ILE A 168 4.18 -20.76 -4.69
CA ILE A 168 4.31 -21.21 -3.29
C ILE A 168 4.64 -20.02 -2.36
N ALA A 169 5.59 -19.18 -2.76
CA ALA A 169 5.95 -17.98 -2.00
C ALA A 169 4.76 -17.01 -1.87
N SER A 170 4.00 -16.81 -2.95
CA SER A 170 2.80 -15.97 -2.96
C SER A 170 1.75 -16.45 -1.95
N TYR A 171 1.42 -17.75 -1.95
CA TYR A 171 0.49 -18.34 -0.97
C TYR A 171 1.02 -18.24 0.46
N ARG A 172 2.32 -18.52 0.67
CA ARG A 172 2.95 -18.42 2.00
C ARG A 172 2.90 -17.01 2.55
N LEU A 173 3.23 -15.99 1.75
CA LEU A 173 3.15 -14.60 2.17
C LEU A 173 1.71 -14.23 2.52
N LEU A 174 0.76 -14.42 1.59
CA LEU A 174 -0.65 -14.09 1.82
C LEU A 174 -1.23 -14.76 3.08
N ALA A 175 -0.91 -16.04 3.30
CA ALA A 175 -1.41 -16.80 4.44
C ALA A 175 -0.77 -16.43 5.78
N LYS A 176 0.52 -16.05 5.78
CA LYS A 176 1.31 -15.87 7.01
C LYS A 176 1.31 -14.45 7.54
N MET A 177 1.05 -13.45 6.69
CA MET A 177 0.99 -12.05 7.12
C MET A 177 0.05 -11.79 8.31
N PRO A 178 -1.21 -12.28 8.35
CA PRO A 178 -2.10 -12.04 9.49
C PRO A 178 -1.57 -12.73 10.75
N THR A 179 -1.00 -13.93 10.63
CA THR A 179 -0.37 -14.65 11.76
C THR A 179 0.81 -13.86 12.32
N ILE A 180 1.66 -13.29 11.46
CA ILE A 180 2.82 -12.47 11.85
C ILE A 180 2.35 -11.19 12.55
N ALA A 181 1.36 -10.49 11.97
CA ALA A 181 0.79 -9.28 12.51
C ALA A 181 0.17 -9.49 13.91
N ALA A 182 -0.68 -10.51 14.04
CA ALA A 182 -1.30 -10.86 15.32
C ALA A 182 -0.26 -11.30 16.36
N THR A 183 0.76 -12.06 15.95
CA THR A 183 1.86 -12.47 16.83
C THR A 183 2.67 -11.26 17.32
N ALA A 184 2.96 -10.30 16.43
CA ALA A 184 3.64 -9.05 16.81
C ALA A 184 2.82 -8.27 17.84
N TYR A 185 1.49 -8.21 17.67
CA TYR A 185 0.60 -7.60 18.65
C TYR A 185 0.63 -8.32 20.00
N LYS A 186 0.33 -9.63 20.03
CA LYS A 186 0.35 -10.45 21.26
C LYS A 186 1.70 -10.34 21.97
N TYR A 187 2.79 -10.31 21.20
CA TYR A 187 4.13 -10.09 21.74
C TYR A 187 4.27 -8.73 22.43
N SER A 188 3.79 -7.64 21.83
CA SER A 188 3.90 -6.30 22.42
C SER A 188 3.15 -6.16 23.76
N ILE A 189 2.01 -6.84 23.92
CA ILE A 189 1.17 -6.77 25.13
C ILE A 189 1.43 -7.90 26.14
N GLY A 190 2.43 -8.76 25.89
CA GLY A 190 2.80 -9.82 26.82
C GLY A 190 1.86 -11.03 26.86
N GLN A 191 0.96 -11.18 25.90
CA GLN A 191 0.01 -12.29 25.82
C GLN A 191 0.59 -13.50 25.04
N PRO A 192 0.04 -14.71 25.23
CA PRO A 192 0.43 -15.88 24.44
C PRO A 192 0.06 -15.71 22.96
N PHE A 193 0.82 -16.37 22.08
CA PHE A 193 0.54 -16.38 20.65
C PHE A 193 -0.66 -17.28 20.37
N MET A 194 -1.59 -16.79 19.55
CA MET A 194 -2.77 -17.54 19.14
C MET A 194 -2.54 -18.15 17.76
N TYR A 195 -2.71 -19.46 17.65
CA TYR A 195 -2.60 -20.16 16.38
C TYR A 195 -3.79 -19.86 15.46
N PRO A 196 -3.59 -19.88 14.13
CA PRO A 196 -4.70 -19.76 13.19
C PRO A 196 -5.66 -20.94 13.31
N ARG A 197 -6.94 -20.67 13.06
CA ARG A 197 -8.04 -21.63 13.05
C ARG A 197 -8.57 -21.84 11.63
N ASN A 198 -8.57 -23.10 11.18
CA ASN A 198 -8.97 -23.46 9.81
C ASN A 198 -10.47 -23.36 9.54
N ASP A 199 -11.29 -23.30 10.60
CA ASP A 199 -12.74 -23.16 10.52
C ASP A 199 -13.20 -21.70 10.39
N LEU A 200 -12.29 -20.74 10.56
CA LEU A 200 -12.56 -19.31 10.44
C LEU A 200 -12.14 -18.78 9.07
N LYS A 201 -12.88 -17.78 8.56
CA LYS A 201 -12.49 -17.04 7.35
C LYS A 201 -11.30 -16.12 7.63
N TYR A 202 -10.74 -15.50 6.60
CA TYR A 202 -9.51 -14.72 6.70
C TYR A 202 -9.59 -13.59 7.74
N ALA A 203 -10.60 -12.71 7.65
CA ALA A 203 -10.81 -11.60 8.58
C ALA A 203 -11.16 -12.09 10.00
N ASP A 204 -12.04 -13.09 10.10
CA ASP A 204 -12.45 -13.71 11.35
C ASP A 204 -11.26 -14.32 12.11
N ASN A 205 -10.42 -15.07 11.39
CA ASN A 205 -9.23 -15.69 11.93
C ASN A 205 -8.22 -14.64 12.38
N PHE A 206 -8.08 -13.53 11.65
CA PHE A 206 -7.19 -12.45 12.03
C PHE A 206 -7.65 -11.77 13.34
N LEU A 207 -8.94 -11.44 13.46
CA LEU A 207 -9.51 -10.89 14.70
C LEU A 207 -9.40 -11.88 15.86
N TYR A 208 -9.66 -13.17 15.62
CA TYR A 208 -9.45 -14.23 16.61
C TYR A 208 -8.00 -14.25 17.10
N MET A 209 -7.01 -14.26 16.19
CA MET A 209 -5.60 -14.30 16.58
C MET A 209 -5.16 -13.04 17.35
N MET A 210 -5.75 -11.87 17.05
CA MET A 210 -5.46 -10.63 17.75
C MET A 210 -6.07 -10.60 19.16
N ASN A 211 -7.30 -11.08 19.34
CA ASN A 211 -8.08 -10.80 20.55
C ASN A 211 -8.26 -12.00 21.48
N ALA A 212 -8.28 -13.23 20.95
CA ALA A 212 -8.52 -14.41 21.77
C ALA A 212 -7.43 -14.63 22.83
N THR A 213 -7.80 -15.26 23.94
CA THR A 213 -6.87 -15.72 24.97
C THR A 213 -7.23 -17.15 25.37
N PRO A 214 -6.32 -17.91 26.00
CA PRO A 214 -6.65 -19.25 26.50
C PRO A 214 -7.64 -19.25 27.69
N CYS A 215 -8.03 -18.08 28.21
CA CYS A 215 -8.85 -17.97 29.40
C CYS A 215 -10.35 -18.16 29.12
N GLU A 216 -10.80 -17.95 27.88
CA GLU A 216 -12.21 -18.09 27.49
C GLU A 216 -12.34 -18.28 25.97
N ASP A 217 -13.50 -18.81 25.54
CA ASP A 217 -13.81 -18.98 24.12
C ASP A 217 -14.12 -17.62 23.47
N TYR A 218 -13.27 -17.21 22.54
CA TYR A 218 -13.47 -15.99 21.77
C TYR A 218 -14.44 -16.21 20.61
N HIS A 219 -15.53 -15.43 20.60
CA HIS A 219 -16.52 -15.42 19.53
C HIS A 219 -16.35 -14.15 18.68
N VAL A 220 -16.06 -14.34 17.39
CA VAL A 220 -15.88 -13.22 16.46
C VAL A 220 -17.23 -12.56 16.21
N ASN A 221 -17.33 -11.24 16.45
CA ASN A 221 -18.51 -10.47 16.07
C ASN A 221 -18.60 -10.36 14.52
N PRO A 222 -19.71 -10.80 13.90
CA PRO A 222 -19.84 -10.79 12.44
C PRO A 222 -19.77 -9.40 11.79
N VAL A 223 -20.18 -8.33 12.48
CA VAL A 223 -20.05 -6.94 11.98
C VAL A 223 -18.59 -6.54 11.95
N LEU A 224 -17.86 -6.79 13.03
CA LEU A 224 -16.43 -6.46 13.10
C LEU A 224 -15.61 -7.27 12.08
N ALA A 225 -15.96 -8.53 11.85
CA ALA A 225 -15.37 -9.35 10.80
C ALA A 225 -15.59 -8.75 9.40
N ARG A 226 -16.82 -8.30 9.10
CA ARG A 226 -17.12 -7.62 7.83
C ARG A 226 -16.38 -6.29 7.70
N ALA A 227 -16.28 -5.52 8.78
CA ALA A 227 -15.52 -4.27 8.79
C ALA A 227 -14.04 -4.51 8.50
N MET A 228 -13.43 -5.51 9.15
CA MET A 228 -12.05 -5.92 8.89
C MET A 228 -11.87 -6.40 7.44
N ASP A 229 -12.79 -7.21 6.90
CA ASP A 229 -12.72 -7.67 5.50
C ASP A 229 -12.75 -6.51 4.50
N ARG A 230 -13.66 -5.53 4.71
CA ARG A 230 -13.70 -4.29 3.90
C ARG A 230 -12.41 -3.49 4.01
N ILE A 231 -11.86 -3.33 5.22
CA ILE A 231 -10.59 -2.64 5.44
C ILE A 231 -9.47 -3.32 4.64
N LEU A 232 -9.41 -4.65 4.65
CA LEU A 232 -8.42 -5.40 3.87
C LEU A 232 -8.61 -5.19 2.36
N ILE A 233 -9.86 -5.20 1.85
CA ILE A 233 -10.17 -4.93 0.43
C ILE A 233 -9.69 -3.52 0.02
N LEU A 234 -10.05 -2.49 0.79
CA LEU A 234 -9.77 -1.09 0.46
C LEU A 234 -8.27 -0.75 0.46
N HIS A 235 -7.46 -1.60 1.08
CA HIS A 235 -6.01 -1.43 1.17
C HIS A 235 -5.23 -2.46 0.34
N ALA A 236 -5.90 -3.36 -0.38
CA ALA A 236 -5.29 -4.51 -1.06
C ALA A 236 -4.22 -4.12 -2.11
N ASP A 237 -4.50 -3.10 -2.94
CA ASP A 237 -3.53 -2.52 -3.87
C ASP A 237 -3.78 -1.03 -4.11
N HIS A 238 -2.78 -0.30 -4.58
CA HIS A 238 -2.96 1.10 -4.95
C HIS A 238 -1.94 1.56 -6.00
N GLU A 239 -1.81 0.76 -7.06
CA GLU A 239 -0.98 1.06 -8.23
C GLU A 239 0.50 1.35 -7.86
N GLN A 240 1.20 2.25 -8.56
CA GLN A 240 2.65 2.48 -8.43
C GLN A 240 3.00 3.47 -7.30
N ASN A 241 2.51 3.22 -6.08
CA ASN A 241 2.90 3.96 -4.90
C ASN A 241 4.30 3.55 -4.38
N ALA A 242 4.88 4.34 -3.46
CA ALA A 242 6.26 4.20 -3.01
C ALA A 242 6.65 2.77 -2.57
N SER A 243 5.78 2.08 -1.82
CA SER A 243 6.05 0.71 -1.36
C SER A 243 5.93 -0.32 -2.48
N THR A 244 4.94 -0.19 -3.37
CA THR A 244 4.87 -1.02 -4.58
C THR A 244 6.09 -0.82 -5.48
N SER A 245 6.52 0.42 -5.71
CA SER A 245 7.73 0.72 -6.48
C SER A 245 8.99 0.17 -5.83
N THR A 246 9.05 0.16 -4.49
CA THR A 246 10.16 -0.47 -3.75
C THR A 246 10.17 -1.98 -3.94
N VAL A 247 9.02 -2.65 -3.85
CA VAL A 247 8.89 -4.09 -4.10
C VAL A 247 9.33 -4.44 -5.52
N ARG A 248 8.85 -3.68 -6.52
CA ARG A 248 9.26 -3.88 -7.93
C ARG A 248 10.75 -3.63 -8.12
N LEU A 249 11.30 -2.56 -7.57
CA LEU A 249 12.72 -2.21 -7.71
C LEU A 249 13.63 -3.27 -7.05
N ALA A 250 13.32 -3.69 -5.82
CA ALA A 250 14.04 -4.76 -5.13
C ALA A 250 13.94 -6.10 -5.89
N GLY A 251 12.73 -6.45 -6.34
CA GLY A 251 12.51 -7.68 -7.13
C GLY A 251 13.27 -7.68 -8.45
N SER A 252 13.43 -6.51 -9.09
CA SER A 252 14.09 -6.39 -10.39
C SER A 252 15.56 -6.80 -10.38
N SER A 253 16.22 -6.80 -9.21
CA SER A 253 17.59 -7.28 -9.05
C SER A 253 17.69 -8.79 -8.84
N GLY A 254 16.56 -9.50 -8.82
CA GLY A 254 16.49 -10.93 -8.55
C GLY A 254 16.33 -11.30 -7.06
N ALA A 255 15.98 -10.34 -6.20
CA ALA A 255 15.80 -10.61 -4.78
C ALA A 255 14.63 -11.57 -4.52
N ASN A 256 14.76 -12.42 -3.49
CA ASN A 256 13.71 -13.36 -3.12
C ASN A 256 12.40 -12.61 -2.71
N PRO A 257 11.22 -13.21 -2.91
CA PRO A 257 9.94 -12.53 -2.69
C PRO A 257 9.74 -12.06 -1.25
N PHE A 258 10.19 -12.82 -0.24
CA PHE A 258 10.05 -12.43 1.17
C PHE A 258 10.84 -11.16 1.49
N ALA A 259 12.07 -11.05 0.97
CA ALA A 259 12.87 -9.84 1.12
C ALA A 259 12.26 -8.64 0.35
N CYS A 260 11.68 -8.88 -0.82
CA CYS A 260 10.97 -7.83 -1.57
C CYS A 260 9.78 -7.28 -0.77
N ILE A 261 8.95 -8.16 -0.20
CA ILE A 261 7.83 -7.75 0.65
C ILE A 261 8.32 -7.04 1.92
N SER A 262 9.38 -7.51 2.56
CA SER A 262 10.01 -6.80 3.70
C SER A 262 10.43 -5.38 3.34
N ALA A 263 11.01 -5.17 2.15
CA ALA A 263 11.33 -3.83 1.65
C ALA A 263 10.07 -2.97 1.42
N GLY A 264 8.98 -3.58 0.92
CA GLY A 264 7.66 -2.94 0.82
C GLY A 264 7.11 -2.50 2.17
N ILE A 265 7.22 -3.34 3.20
CA ILE A 265 6.81 -3.04 4.59
C ILE A 265 7.62 -1.87 5.15
N ALA A 266 8.95 -1.88 4.96
CA ALA A 266 9.81 -0.78 5.40
C ALA A 266 9.44 0.54 4.71
N SER A 267 9.16 0.50 3.40
CA SER A 267 8.72 1.66 2.63
C SER A 267 7.34 2.16 3.07
N LEU A 268 6.41 1.25 3.39
CA LEU A 268 5.08 1.58 3.91
C LEU A 268 5.13 2.21 5.31
N TRP A 269 6.08 1.82 6.15
CA TRP A 269 6.22 2.36 7.51
C TRP A 269 6.60 3.84 7.55
N GLY A 270 7.13 4.40 6.45
CA GLY A 270 7.44 5.82 6.36
C GLY A 270 6.21 6.69 6.70
N PRO A 271 6.33 7.72 7.56
CA PRO A 271 5.20 8.57 7.96
C PRO A 271 4.46 9.24 6.80
N ALA A 272 5.18 9.57 5.72
CA ALA A 272 4.62 10.15 4.50
C ALA A 272 3.94 9.13 3.56
N HIS A 273 3.86 7.85 3.96
CA HIS A 273 3.20 6.79 3.21
C HIS A 273 2.12 6.12 4.07
N GLY A 274 2.39 4.97 4.69
CA GLY A 274 1.39 4.20 5.44
C GLY A 274 1.19 4.61 6.89
N GLY A 275 2.08 5.43 7.46
CA GLY A 275 1.95 5.95 8.83
C GLY A 275 0.94 7.10 8.99
N ALA A 276 0.22 7.46 7.93
CA ALA A 276 -0.75 8.56 7.94
C ALA A 276 -1.95 8.29 8.86
N ASN A 277 -2.42 7.06 8.95
CA ASN A 277 -3.55 6.65 9.79
C ASN A 277 -3.28 6.85 11.30
N GLU A 278 -2.10 6.51 11.79
CA GLU A 278 -1.66 6.79 13.16
C GLU A 278 -1.60 8.31 13.40
N ALA A 279 -1.09 9.06 12.43
CA ALA A 279 -0.99 10.50 12.52
C ALA A 279 -2.36 11.22 12.50
N VAL A 280 -3.37 10.68 11.80
CA VAL A 280 -4.76 11.15 11.89
C VAL A 280 -5.26 11.05 13.32
N LEU A 281 -5.12 9.88 13.95
CA LEU A 281 -5.67 9.70 15.30
C LEU A 281 -4.96 10.61 16.31
N ASN A 282 -3.63 10.70 16.22
CA ASN A 282 -2.85 11.61 17.07
C ASN A 282 -3.29 13.08 16.88
N MET A 283 -3.56 13.50 15.63
CA MET A 283 -4.06 14.83 15.33
C MET A 283 -5.47 15.05 15.93
N LEU A 284 -6.39 14.10 15.77
CA LEU A 284 -7.74 14.20 16.34
C LEU A 284 -7.70 14.25 17.88
N GLU A 285 -6.79 13.50 18.50
CA GLU A 285 -6.55 13.53 19.95
C GLU A 285 -5.91 14.87 20.40
N GLU A 286 -5.02 15.48 19.60
CA GLU A 286 -4.43 16.80 19.87
C GLU A 286 -5.47 17.93 19.80
N ILE A 287 -6.45 17.81 18.89
CA ILE A 287 -7.58 18.75 18.76
C ILE A 287 -8.47 18.72 20.00
N GLU A 288 -8.63 17.56 20.64
CA GLU A 288 -9.40 17.28 21.86
C GLU A 288 -10.92 17.53 21.77
N THR A 289 -11.36 18.64 21.18
CA THR A 289 -12.77 19.06 21.13
C THR A 289 -13.10 19.79 19.84
N VAL A 290 -14.36 19.68 19.40
CA VAL A 290 -14.89 20.39 18.22
C VAL A 290 -14.64 21.91 18.28
N ALA A 291 -14.72 22.51 19.47
CA ALA A 291 -14.51 23.96 19.64
C ALA A 291 -13.08 24.43 19.30
N ARG A 292 -12.09 23.52 19.32
CA ARG A 292 -10.70 23.83 18.97
C ARG A 292 -10.41 23.67 17.48
N ILE A 293 -11.30 23.08 16.67
CA ILE A 293 -11.06 22.88 15.22
C ILE A 293 -10.65 24.17 14.50
N PRO A 294 -11.30 25.34 14.72
CA PRO A 294 -10.90 26.58 14.06
C PRO A 294 -9.42 26.96 14.31
N GLU A 295 -8.88 26.67 15.51
CA GLU A 295 -7.47 26.90 15.84
C GLU A 295 -6.55 26.08 14.93
N PHE A 296 -6.84 24.80 14.76
CA PHE A 296 -6.02 23.88 13.96
C PHE A 296 -6.15 24.10 12.46
N ILE A 297 -7.32 24.56 12.01
CA ILE A 297 -7.53 24.99 10.62
C ILE A 297 -6.61 26.17 10.29
N GLU A 298 -6.51 27.17 11.16
CA GLU A 298 -5.60 28.29 10.95
C GLU A 298 -4.13 27.86 11.00
N LYS A 299 -3.75 26.96 11.92
CA LYS A 299 -2.40 26.36 11.93
C LYS A 299 -2.06 25.64 10.62
N ALA A 300 -3.01 24.89 10.04
CA ALA A 300 -2.80 24.17 8.79
C ALA A 300 -2.66 25.10 7.55
N LYS A 301 -3.18 26.32 7.65
CA LYS A 301 -3.06 27.36 6.61
C LYS A 301 -1.76 28.16 6.73
N ASP A 302 -1.23 28.29 7.93
CA ASP A 302 0.02 29.00 8.19
C ASP A 302 1.21 28.25 7.54
N LYS A 303 1.99 28.97 6.74
CA LYS A 303 3.17 28.42 6.06
C LYS A 303 4.35 28.25 7.01
N ASP A 304 4.38 29.01 8.10
CA ASP A 304 5.44 29.01 9.08
C ASP A 304 5.16 28.03 10.25
N ASP A 305 3.93 27.54 10.36
CA ASP A 305 3.55 26.48 11.31
C ASP A 305 3.89 25.09 10.70
N PRO A 306 4.52 24.18 11.47
CA PRO A 306 4.80 22.82 11.02
C PRO A 306 3.56 21.91 10.95
N PHE A 307 2.43 22.30 11.55
CA PHE A 307 1.20 21.51 11.61
C PHE A 307 0.62 21.26 10.22
N ARG A 308 0.18 20.03 9.98
CA ARG A 308 -0.49 19.63 8.74
C ARG A 308 -1.72 18.80 9.07
N LEU A 309 -2.76 18.99 8.26
CA LEU A 309 -4.00 18.23 8.41
C LEU A 309 -3.79 16.79 7.91
N MET A 310 -3.56 15.87 8.85
CA MET A 310 -3.33 14.46 8.55
C MET A 310 -4.62 13.80 8.06
N GLY A 311 -4.50 12.89 7.08
CA GLY A 311 -5.66 12.25 6.45
C GLY A 311 -6.36 13.11 5.40
N PHE A 312 -5.82 14.28 5.06
CA PHE A 312 -6.34 15.15 4.00
C PHE A 312 -5.38 15.27 2.82
N GLY A 313 -5.95 15.32 1.63
CA GLY A 313 -5.22 15.34 0.37
C GLY A 313 -4.71 13.95 -0.04
N HIS A 314 -4.37 13.84 -1.32
CA HIS A 314 -3.87 12.60 -1.89
C HIS A 314 -2.96 12.92 -3.10
N ARG A 315 -1.87 12.17 -3.29
CA ARG A 315 -0.94 12.39 -4.41
C ARG A 315 -1.63 12.21 -5.78
N VAL A 316 -2.55 11.25 -5.84
CA VAL A 316 -3.33 10.89 -7.03
C VAL A 316 -4.73 11.53 -7.05
N TYR A 317 -5.61 11.25 -6.07
CA TYR A 317 -6.96 11.83 -6.03
C TYR A 317 -6.98 13.33 -5.78
N LYS A 318 -7.75 14.05 -6.60
CA LYS A 318 -7.87 15.50 -6.60
C LYS A 318 -9.25 16.00 -6.19
N ASN A 319 -10.26 15.14 -6.07
CA ASN A 319 -11.64 15.53 -5.77
C ASN A 319 -12.24 14.76 -4.60
N PHE A 320 -12.09 13.43 -4.57
CA PHE A 320 -12.43 12.61 -3.41
C PHE A 320 -11.73 11.25 -3.52
N ASP A 321 -11.52 10.58 -2.38
CA ASP A 321 -11.05 9.20 -2.33
C ASP A 321 -12.26 8.25 -2.34
N PRO A 322 -12.47 7.41 -3.38
CA PRO A 322 -13.62 6.51 -3.44
C PRO A 322 -13.67 5.55 -2.25
N ARG A 323 -12.51 5.20 -1.68
CA ARG A 323 -12.41 4.27 -0.54
C ARG A 323 -12.95 4.89 0.75
N ALA A 324 -12.80 6.21 0.93
CA ALA A 324 -13.27 6.91 2.12
C ALA A 324 -14.79 6.80 2.28
N LYS A 325 -15.54 6.78 1.16
CA LYS A 325 -16.99 6.62 1.16
C LYS A 325 -17.45 5.27 1.73
N VAL A 326 -16.75 4.18 1.39
CA VAL A 326 -17.02 2.84 1.95
C VAL A 326 -16.60 2.79 3.42
N MET A 327 -15.47 3.41 3.75
CA MET A 327 -14.96 3.45 5.12
C MET A 327 -15.90 4.21 6.06
N HIS A 328 -16.45 5.34 5.61
CA HIS A 328 -17.45 6.11 6.36
C HIS A 328 -18.68 5.25 6.69
N ARG A 329 -19.26 4.53 5.73
CA ARG A 329 -20.40 3.62 6.00
C ARG A 329 -20.03 2.54 7.01
N THR A 330 -18.84 1.95 6.85
CA THR A 330 -18.34 0.92 7.75
C THR A 330 -18.09 1.44 9.17
N CYS A 331 -17.71 2.71 9.32
CA CYS A 331 -17.54 3.36 10.62
C CYS A 331 -18.86 3.42 11.39
N HIS A 332 -19.94 3.90 10.78
CA HIS A 332 -21.27 3.91 11.40
C HIS A 332 -21.74 2.51 11.77
N GLU A 333 -21.61 1.52 10.86
CA GLU A 333 -22.00 0.12 11.14
C GLU A 333 -21.27 -0.46 12.37
N VAL A 334 -19.99 -0.13 12.56
CA VAL A 334 -19.18 -0.62 13.69
C VAL A 334 -19.58 0.06 15.00
N LEU A 335 -19.77 1.38 14.98
CA LEU A 335 -20.14 2.13 16.19
C LEU A 335 -21.53 1.73 16.68
N ASP A 336 -22.49 1.59 15.75
CA ASP A 336 -23.85 1.13 16.05
C ASP A 336 -23.85 -0.27 16.70
N GLU A 337 -23.08 -1.22 16.14
CA GLU A 337 -22.98 -2.58 16.69
C GLU A 337 -22.37 -2.60 18.10
N LEU A 338 -21.37 -1.74 18.34
CA LEU A 338 -20.70 -1.65 19.64
C LEU A 338 -21.50 -0.83 20.66
N GLY A 339 -22.64 -0.24 20.27
CA GLY A 339 -23.45 0.62 21.13
C GLY A 339 -22.73 1.90 21.52
N ILE A 340 -21.79 2.38 20.69
CA ILE A 340 -21.04 3.61 20.92
C ILE A 340 -21.86 4.77 20.36
N GLU A 341 -22.73 5.34 21.20
CA GLU A 341 -23.60 6.47 20.82
C GLU A 341 -22.85 7.80 20.75
N ASN A 342 -21.75 7.95 21.50
CA ASN A 342 -20.92 9.16 21.52
C ASN A 342 -19.44 8.76 21.41
N GLU A 343 -18.87 8.94 20.23
CA GLU A 343 -17.42 8.83 20.00
C GLU A 343 -16.88 10.24 19.71
N PRO A 344 -16.29 10.95 20.70
CA PRO A 344 -15.85 12.32 20.54
C PRO A 344 -14.86 12.51 19.38
N LEU A 345 -14.03 11.50 19.08
CA LEU A 345 -13.13 11.59 17.92
C LEU A 345 -13.87 11.54 16.59
N LEU A 346 -15.00 10.83 16.51
CA LEU A 346 -15.84 10.85 15.31
C LEU A 346 -16.50 12.22 15.15
N ASP A 347 -17.00 12.81 16.22
CA ASP A 347 -17.60 14.15 16.16
C ASP A 347 -16.58 15.20 15.68
N ILE A 348 -15.35 15.14 16.20
CA ILE A 348 -14.24 15.98 15.75
C ILE A 348 -13.92 15.71 14.28
N ALA A 349 -13.83 14.44 13.88
CA ALA A 349 -13.51 14.06 12.51
C ALA A 349 -14.58 14.53 11.51
N MET A 350 -15.87 14.34 11.83
CA MET A 350 -16.98 14.77 10.98
C MET A 350 -17.04 16.30 10.84
N GLU A 351 -16.89 17.03 11.95
CA GLU A 351 -16.88 18.49 11.88
C GLU A 351 -15.63 19.03 11.18
N LEU A 352 -14.48 18.38 11.35
CA LEU A 352 -13.25 18.73 10.66
C LEU A 352 -13.36 18.47 9.15
N GLU A 353 -13.94 17.34 8.74
CA GLU A 353 -14.28 17.07 7.34
C GLU A 353 -15.20 18.16 6.79
N ARG A 354 -16.31 18.46 7.49
CA ARG A 354 -17.28 19.47 7.05
C ARG A 354 -16.61 20.83 6.82
N ILE A 355 -15.81 21.29 7.78
CA ILE A 355 -15.09 22.57 7.68
C ILE A 355 -14.08 22.53 6.52
N ALA A 356 -13.29 21.47 6.39
CA ALA A 356 -12.30 21.36 5.32
C ALA A 356 -12.93 21.30 3.91
N LEU A 357 -14.15 20.77 3.78
CA LEU A 357 -14.89 20.74 2.51
C LEU A 357 -15.53 22.10 2.14
N GLU A 358 -15.76 22.97 3.12
CA GLU A 358 -16.37 24.29 2.95
C GLU A 358 -15.34 25.44 2.90
N ASP A 359 -14.12 25.21 3.40
CA ASP A 359 -13.07 26.23 3.50
C ASP A 359 -12.31 26.41 2.18
N ASP A 360 -12.31 27.65 1.66
CA ASP A 360 -11.71 28.02 0.37
C ASP A 360 -10.26 27.54 0.20
N TYR A 361 -9.45 27.56 1.26
CA TYR A 361 -8.05 27.14 1.19
C TYR A 361 -7.93 25.65 0.87
N PHE A 362 -8.74 24.81 1.50
CA PHE A 362 -8.69 23.36 1.35
C PHE A 362 -9.33 22.95 0.02
N VAL A 363 -10.40 23.63 -0.40
CA VAL A 363 -11.05 23.43 -1.70
C VAL A 363 -10.09 23.79 -2.85
N GLU A 364 -9.44 24.96 -2.79
CA GLU A 364 -8.49 25.40 -3.81
C GLU A 364 -7.28 24.45 -3.90
N LYS A 365 -6.78 24.00 -2.76
CA LYS A 365 -5.65 23.05 -2.68
C LYS A 365 -6.05 21.59 -2.87
N LYS A 366 -7.34 21.30 -3.04
CA LYS A 366 -7.87 19.95 -3.26
C LYS A 366 -7.53 18.97 -2.13
N LEU A 367 -7.65 19.43 -0.90
CA LEU A 367 -7.35 18.69 0.32
C LEU A 367 -8.63 18.02 0.85
N TYR A 368 -8.93 16.82 0.37
CA TYR A 368 -10.11 16.03 0.76
C TYR A 368 -9.72 14.89 1.72
N PRO A 369 -10.62 14.44 2.61
CA PRO A 369 -10.38 13.26 3.43
C PRO A 369 -10.05 12.04 2.57
N ASN A 370 -9.04 11.29 2.98
CA ASN A 370 -8.64 10.04 2.35
C ASN A 370 -9.05 8.84 3.21
N VAL A 371 -8.81 7.61 2.71
CA VAL A 371 -9.18 6.37 3.41
C VAL A 371 -8.63 6.26 4.84
N ASP A 372 -7.48 6.87 5.12
CA ASP A 372 -6.82 6.81 6.43
C ASP A 372 -7.57 7.63 7.50
N PHE A 373 -8.38 8.60 7.08
CA PHE A 373 -9.12 9.47 7.99
C PHE A 373 -10.14 8.69 8.84
N TYR A 374 -10.90 7.79 8.21
CA TYR A 374 -11.93 7.00 8.87
C TYR A 374 -11.42 5.67 9.43
N SER A 375 -10.33 5.12 8.88
CA SER A 375 -9.82 3.81 9.31
C SER A 375 -9.33 3.83 10.76
N GLY A 376 -8.69 4.91 11.21
CA GLY A 376 -8.22 5.06 12.58
C GLY A 376 -9.33 5.03 13.62
N ILE A 377 -10.48 5.64 13.33
CA ILE A 377 -11.66 5.66 14.22
C ILE A 377 -12.24 4.26 14.35
N ILE A 378 -12.39 3.54 13.23
CA ILE A 378 -12.86 2.14 13.23
C ILE A 378 -11.93 1.27 14.07
N PHE A 379 -10.62 1.37 13.86
CA PHE A 379 -9.65 0.59 14.62
C PHE A 379 -9.70 0.90 16.12
N LYS A 380 -9.83 2.17 16.51
CA LYS A 380 -9.99 2.56 17.91
C LYS A 380 -11.26 1.96 18.52
N ALA A 381 -12.39 2.05 17.84
CA ALA A 381 -13.66 1.45 18.28
C ALA A 381 -13.53 -0.07 18.46
N MET A 382 -12.76 -0.74 17.58
CA MET A 382 -12.45 -2.17 17.67
C MET A 382 -11.42 -2.54 18.75
N GLY A 383 -10.89 -1.57 19.50
CA GLY A 383 -9.86 -1.78 20.52
C GLY A 383 -8.47 -2.12 19.95
N ILE A 384 -8.22 -1.79 18.68
CA ILE A 384 -6.93 -1.99 18.03
C ILE A 384 -6.02 -0.80 18.37
N PRO A 385 -4.81 -1.02 18.90
CA PRO A 385 -3.88 0.07 19.19
C PRO A 385 -3.34 0.71 17.91
N THR A 386 -3.06 2.02 17.97
CA THR A 386 -2.53 2.84 16.87
C THR A 386 -1.30 2.24 16.19
N SER A 387 -0.38 1.67 16.98
CA SER A 387 0.84 1.04 16.50
C SER A 387 0.64 -0.17 15.58
N LEU A 388 -0.60 -0.68 15.46
CA LEU A 388 -0.99 -1.74 14.51
C LEU A 388 -1.69 -1.24 13.25
N PHE A 389 -2.03 0.04 13.13
CA PHE A 389 -2.81 0.50 11.97
C PHE A 389 -2.04 0.26 10.66
N THR A 390 -0.77 0.67 10.63
CA THR A 390 0.13 0.41 9.50
C THR A 390 0.43 -1.08 9.31
N VAL A 391 0.40 -1.88 10.38
CA VAL A 391 0.59 -3.35 10.29
C VAL A 391 -0.58 -4.00 9.57
N ILE A 392 -1.82 -3.64 9.90
CA ILE A 392 -3.03 -4.13 9.24
C ILE A 392 -3.03 -3.69 7.77
N PHE A 393 -2.61 -2.46 7.51
CA PHE A 393 -2.40 -1.98 6.14
C PHE A 393 -1.37 -2.87 5.41
N ALA A 394 -0.22 -3.20 6.02
CA ALA A 394 0.75 -4.10 5.42
C ALA A 394 0.20 -5.51 5.15
N VAL A 395 -0.65 -6.06 6.05
CA VAL A 395 -1.35 -7.34 5.81
C VAL A 395 -2.19 -7.26 4.55
N ALA A 396 -3.06 -6.25 4.43
CA ALA A 396 -3.91 -6.04 3.28
C ALA A 396 -3.10 -5.85 1.98
N ARG A 397 -2.14 -4.92 2.01
CA ARG A 397 -1.35 -4.49 0.84
C ARG A 397 -0.45 -5.59 0.29
N THR A 398 -0.18 -6.64 1.07
CA THR A 398 0.69 -7.73 0.65
C THR A 398 0.21 -8.40 -0.64
N VAL A 399 -1.10 -8.57 -0.85
CA VAL A 399 -1.57 -9.20 -2.09
C VAL A 399 -1.32 -8.32 -3.32
N GLY A 400 -1.49 -7.00 -3.19
CA GLY A 400 -1.11 -6.03 -4.23
C GLY A 400 0.38 -6.09 -4.53
N TRP A 401 1.24 -6.07 -3.51
CA TRP A 401 2.68 -6.21 -3.71
C TRP A 401 3.08 -7.52 -4.40
N ILE A 402 2.46 -8.65 -4.04
CA ILE A 402 2.71 -9.95 -4.69
C ILE A 402 2.25 -9.90 -6.16
N ALA A 403 1.06 -9.38 -6.44
CA ALA A 403 0.56 -9.26 -7.81
C ALA A 403 1.48 -8.39 -8.68
N GLN A 404 1.88 -7.23 -8.15
CA GLN A 404 2.77 -6.28 -8.82
C GLN A 404 4.18 -6.87 -9.03
N TRP A 405 4.68 -7.66 -8.07
CA TRP A 405 5.94 -8.39 -8.20
C TRP A 405 5.86 -9.50 -9.24
N ASN A 406 4.79 -10.32 -9.22
CA ASN A 406 4.58 -11.38 -10.21
C ASN A 406 4.49 -10.79 -11.63
N GLU A 407 3.69 -9.74 -11.84
CA GLU A 407 3.58 -9.07 -13.15
C GLU A 407 4.93 -8.54 -13.63
N MET A 408 5.75 -7.99 -12.73
CA MET A 408 7.09 -7.52 -13.08
C MET A 408 8.04 -8.67 -13.45
N ILE A 409 8.06 -9.77 -12.69
CA ILE A 409 8.96 -10.91 -12.94
C ILE A 409 8.56 -11.68 -14.21
N GLU A 410 7.27 -11.72 -14.53
CA GLU A 410 6.74 -12.43 -15.70
C GLU A 410 6.78 -11.61 -17.00
N ASP A 411 7.06 -10.31 -16.90
CA ASP A 411 7.21 -9.42 -18.06
C ASP A 411 8.45 -9.82 -18.88
N PRO A 412 8.30 -10.25 -20.16
CA PRO A 412 9.43 -10.62 -21.00
C PRO A 412 10.35 -9.44 -21.36
N SER A 413 9.88 -8.21 -21.16
CA SER A 413 10.63 -6.98 -21.35
C SER A 413 11.34 -6.49 -20.09
N GLN A 414 11.18 -7.21 -18.97
CA GLN A 414 11.75 -6.87 -17.67
C GLN A 414 13.27 -6.65 -17.76
N LYS A 415 13.71 -5.59 -17.09
CA LYS A 415 15.14 -5.28 -16.87
C LYS A 415 15.33 -4.83 -15.44
N ILE A 416 16.54 -5.05 -14.92
CA ILE A 416 16.96 -4.53 -13.62
C ILE A 416 16.75 -3.01 -13.53
N GLY A 417 16.06 -2.55 -12.49
CA GLY A 417 15.85 -1.14 -12.22
C GLY A 417 17.18 -0.48 -11.80
N ARG A 418 17.68 0.44 -12.63
CA ARG A 418 18.96 1.12 -12.42
C ARG A 418 18.91 2.57 -12.89
N PRO A 419 18.25 3.47 -12.13
CA PRO A 419 18.12 4.87 -12.50
C PRO A 419 19.48 5.59 -12.59
N ARG A 420 19.47 6.76 -13.23
CA ARG A 420 20.65 7.63 -13.39
C ARG A 420 20.58 8.80 -12.43
N GLN A 421 21.68 9.56 -12.37
CA GLN A 421 21.81 10.74 -11.53
C GLN A 421 22.38 11.91 -12.33
N LEU A 422 22.06 13.12 -11.90
CA LEU A 422 22.79 14.34 -12.25
C LEU A 422 23.92 14.52 -11.22
N TYR A 423 25.17 14.28 -11.62
CA TYR A 423 26.32 14.44 -10.72
C TYR A 423 26.70 15.91 -10.57
N THR A 424 26.57 16.45 -9.36
CA THR A 424 26.92 17.84 -9.00
C THR A 424 28.04 17.92 -7.94
N GLY A 425 28.75 16.80 -7.72
CA GLY A 425 29.87 16.72 -6.80
C GLY A 425 31.19 17.26 -7.38
N SER A 426 32.27 17.15 -6.62
CA SER A 426 33.62 17.49 -7.10
C SER A 426 34.00 16.63 -8.31
N VAL A 427 34.59 17.24 -9.34
CA VAL A 427 35.22 16.49 -10.43
C VAL A 427 36.48 15.76 -9.93
N GLU A 428 37.20 15.11 -10.85
CA GLU A 428 38.46 14.47 -10.54
C GLU A 428 39.41 15.43 -9.79
N ARG A 429 39.90 14.96 -8.64
CA ARG A 429 40.85 15.69 -7.78
C ARG A 429 41.93 14.74 -7.31
N SER A 430 43.17 15.22 -7.28
CA SER A 430 44.30 14.42 -6.82
C SER A 430 44.13 14.01 -5.36
N TYR A 431 44.45 12.76 -5.06
CA TYR A 431 44.45 12.26 -3.69
C TYR A 431 45.63 12.83 -2.91
N ALA A 432 45.35 13.58 -1.85
CA ALA A 432 46.36 14.00 -0.89
C ALA A 432 46.47 12.94 0.24
N PRO A 433 47.65 12.30 0.42
CA PRO A 433 47.93 11.50 1.61
C PRO A 433 47.68 12.31 2.88
N LEU A 434 47.32 11.66 3.99
CA LEU A 434 46.89 12.35 5.23
C LEU A 434 47.85 13.47 5.68
N HIS A 435 49.16 13.30 5.50
CA HIS A 435 50.18 14.30 5.86
C HIS A 435 50.26 15.51 4.90
N LYS A 436 49.43 15.55 3.85
CA LYS A 436 49.37 16.60 2.82
C LYS A 436 47.95 17.14 2.59
N ARG A 437 46.99 16.83 3.48
CA ARG A 437 45.60 17.28 3.38
C ARG A 437 45.41 18.65 3.99
#